data_AF-A0A523M5U2-F1
#
_entry.id   AF-A0A523M5U2-F1
#
_cell.length_a   1.000
_cell.length_b   1.000
_cell.length_c   1.000
_cell.angle_alpha   90.00
_cell.angle_beta   90.00
_cell.angle_gamma   90.00
#
_symmetry.space_group_name_H-M   'P 1'
#
loop_
_entity.id
_entity.type
_entity.pdbx_description
1 polymer ?
#
loop_
_entity_poly.entity_id
_entity_poly.type
_entity_poly.pdbx_seq_one_letter_code
_entity_poly.pdbx_strand_id
1 'polypeptide(L)'
;MSPSTRIIGGTPPDKCRSEALFFTVNDNSCATSTAIFFPHLAGPGLTITRNGSGPSIAKHPEQNVIGVTENLRKIRDLVAKSAVDAQREPGTVKLLAVSKKQPVDKVLEAAHCGQRDFGENFVQEGLLKITATSSEDLIWHFIGHLQSNKTQAVAEHFDWVHTIDQLKTAERLSRQRPANLSPLNICLQVNIDDEVAKSGVDAAALPELAQAIAELPNLRFRGLMCLPEYKDTFDAQRPAFAKLRTLAKSLSADGIDTDTLSMGMSGDYAAAIAEGATIIRVGTAIFGPRIVDQRT
;
A
#
# COMPACT_ATOMS: atom_id res chain seq x y z
N MET A 1 -24.14 23.87 60.39
CA MET A 1 -25.61 23.93 60.54
C MET A 1 -26.24 23.76 59.17
N SER A 2 -26.93 22.64 58.96
CA SER A 2 -27.86 22.42 57.84
C SER A 2 -29.25 22.97 58.23
N PRO A 3 -30.17 23.16 57.29
CA PRO A 3 -31.17 22.10 57.04
C PRO A 3 -31.37 21.86 55.53
N SER A 4 -31.29 20.63 55.02
CA SER A 4 -32.29 19.55 55.05
C SER A 4 -33.61 19.86 54.34
N THR A 5 -33.79 19.27 53.16
CA THR A 5 -35.02 18.56 52.78
C THR A 5 -34.61 17.37 51.89
N ARG A 6 -35.22 16.22 52.14
CA ARG A 6 -34.79 14.87 51.76
C ARG A 6 -36.02 14.05 51.32
N ILE A 7 -35.82 13.18 50.32
CA ILE A 7 -36.52 11.90 49.99
C ILE A 7 -37.89 12.05 49.27
N ILE A 8 -38.25 11.31 48.20
CA ILE A 8 -38.43 9.85 47.97
C ILE A 8 -38.32 9.63 46.43
N GLY A 9 -37.70 8.61 45.81
CA GLY A 9 -37.59 7.17 46.06
C GLY A 9 -38.20 6.43 44.85
N GLY A 10 -37.47 5.52 44.20
CA GLY A 10 -37.99 4.70 43.10
C GLY A 10 -36.91 3.91 42.33
N THR A 11 -36.56 2.73 42.82
CA THR A 11 -35.80 1.69 42.10
C THR A 11 -36.71 0.89 41.13
N PRO A 12 -36.13 0.16 40.15
CA PRO A 12 -36.84 -0.33 38.96
C PRO A 12 -37.45 -1.73 39.13
N PRO A 13 -38.42 -2.14 38.29
CA PRO A 13 -38.75 -3.54 38.10
C PRO A 13 -38.20 -4.10 36.77
N ASP A 14 -37.19 -4.96 36.92
CA ASP A 14 -37.16 -6.38 36.51
C ASP A 14 -37.88 -6.89 35.23
N LYS A 15 -37.08 -7.67 34.47
CA LYS A 15 -37.40 -8.92 33.75
C LYS A 15 -38.09 -8.86 32.39
N CYS A 16 -37.29 -9.16 31.36
CA CYS A 16 -37.68 -10.18 30.38
C CYS A 16 -36.47 -11.07 30.07
N ARG A 17 -36.57 -12.34 30.50
CA ARG A 17 -35.68 -13.45 30.14
C ARG A 17 -36.21 -14.06 28.83
N SER A 18 -35.32 -14.36 27.90
CA SER A 18 -35.48 -15.53 27.04
C SER A 18 -34.11 -15.98 26.53
N GLU A 19 -33.65 -17.03 27.18
CA GLU A 19 -32.83 -18.17 26.73
C GLU A 19 -31.90 -18.04 25.52
N ALA A 20 -30.66 -18.42 25.80
CA ALA A 20 -29.65 -18.82 24.84
C ALA A 20 -30.10 -20.05 24.04
N LEU A 21 -29.87 -20.03 22.73
CA LEU A 21 -29.55 -21.23 21.98
C LEU A 21 -28.13 -21.11 21.43
N PHE A 22 -27.26 -21.95 21.99
CA PHE A 22 -26.03 -22.37 21.35
C PHE A 22 -26.39 -23.12 20.06
N PHE A 23 -25.83 -22.69 18.93
CA PHE A 23 -25.53 -23.59 17.81
C PHE A 23 -24.14 -23.25 17.29
N THR A 24 -23.18 -24.06 17.72
CA THR A 24 -21.96 -24.33 16.96
C THR A 24 -22.36 -25.09 15.70
N VAL A 25 -22.10 -24.54 14.53
CA VAL A 25 -22.00 -25.32 13.28
C VAL A 25 -20.68 -24.97 12.63
N ASN A 26 -19.73 -25.87 12.86
CA ASN A 26 -18.62 -26.12 11.98
C ASN A 26 -19.14 -27.16 10.98
N ASP A 27 -19.18 -26.87 9.68
CA ASP A 27 -18.83 -27.87 8.66
C ASP A 27 -18.79 -27.28 7.25
N ASN A 28 -17.67 -27.60 6.60
CA ASN A 28 -17.46 -27.60 5.17
C ASN A 28 -18.49 -28.51 4.49
N SER A 29 -19.20 -28.01 3.48
CA SER A 29 -19.41 -28.79 2.25
C SER A 29 -19.95 -27.92 1.13
N CYS A 30 -19.15 -27.87 0.07
CA CYS A 30 -19.56 -27.55 -1.30
C CYS A 30 -20.63 -28.56 -1.74
N ALA A 31 -21.83 -28.08 -2.05
CA ALA A 31 -22.87 -28.88 -2.71
C ALA A 31 -23.33 -28.14 -3.96
N THR A 32 -22.85 -28.64 -5.10
CA THR A 32 -23.30 -28.38 -6.45
C THR A 32 -24.80 -28.66 -6.57
N SER A 33 -25.59 -27.64 -6.92
CA SER A 33 -27.01 -27.82 -7.27
C SER A 33 -27.11 -28.29 -8.72
N THR A 34 -27.35 -29.58 -8.90
CA THR A 34 -27.71 -30.20 -10.17
C THR A 34 -29.22 -30.09 -10.35
N ALA A 35 -29.67 -29.24 -11.27
CA ALA A 35 -31.07 -29.20 -11.69
C ALA A 35 -31.38 -30.41 -12.59
N ILE A 36 -32.23 -31.31 -12.11
CA ILE A 36 -32.82 -32.41 -12.87
C ILE A 36 -34.10 -31.87 -13.52
N PHE A 37 -34.13 -31.81 -14.87
CA PHE A 37 -35.32 -31.47 -15.64
C PHE A 37 -35.78 -32.72 -16.40
N PHE A 38 -37.01 -33.16 -16.13
CA PHE A 38 -37.65 -34.29 -16.81
C PHE A 38 -38.09 -33.90 -18.24
N PRO A 39 -37.89 -34.77 -19.25
CA PRO A 39 -38.46 -34.58 -20.58
C PRO A 39 -39.84 -35.24 -20.66
N HIS A 40 -40.82 -34.60 -21.31
CA HIS A 40 -41.66 -35.18 -22.38
C HIS A 40 -42.86 -34.26 -22.70
N LEU A 41 -42.98 -33.81 -23.95
CA LEU A 41 -44.10 -34.13 -24.85
C LEU A 41 -44.04 -33.25 -26.10
N ALA A 42 -43.93 -33.92 -27.25
CA ALA A 42 -43.95 -33.35 -28.58
C ALA A 42 -45.39 -33.24 -29.11
N GLY A 43 -45.66 -32.20 -29.89
CA GLY A 43 -46.85 -32.06 -30.74
C GLY A 43 -46.57 -31.05 -31.87
N PRO A 44 -47.04 -31.28 -33.11
CA PRO A 44 -46.35 -30.79 -34.30
C PRO A 44 -46.94 -29.49 -34.89
N GLY A 45 -46.09 -28.78 -35.64
CA GLY A 45 -46.49 -27.95 -36.77
C GLY A 45 -46.41 -26.44 -36.55
N LEU A 46 -45.32 -25.81 -37.02
CA LEU A 46 -45.43 -24.67 -37.93
C LEU A 46 -44.11 -24.37 -38.64
N THR A 47 -44.26 -24.04 -39.92
CA THR A 47 -43.30 -23.89 -41.00
C THR A 47 -42.25 -22.79 -40.78
N ILE A 48 -41.03 -23.07 -41.25
CA ILE A 48 -39.90 -22.15 -41.36
C ILE A 48 -40.20 -21.07 -42.41
N THR A 49 -40.11 -19.80 -42.01
CA THR A 49 -39.78 -18.70 -42.93
C THR A 49 -38.64 -17.88 -42.34
N ARG A 50 -37.46 -18.02 -42.96
CA ARG A 50 -36.30 -17.14 -42.81
C ARG A 50 -36.70 -15.71 -43.22
N ASN A 51 -36.43 -14.73 -42.38
CA ASN A 51 -36.00 -13.40 -42.79
C ASN A 51 -35.15 -12.78 -41.69
N GLY A 52 -33.85 -12.64 -41.98
CA GLY A 52 -32.88 -12.01 -41.09
C GLY A 52 -32.84 -10.50 -41.31
N SER A 53 -32.70 -9.77 -40.21
CA SER A 53 -31.90 -8.53 -40.04
C SER A 53 -32.33 -7.82 -38.75
N GLY A 54 -32.10 -8.48 -37.60
CA GLY A 54 -32.05 -7.79 -36.31
C GLY A 54 -30.66 -7.19 -36.11
N PRO A 55 -30.52 -6.01 -35.49
CA PRO A 55 -29.22 -5.38 -35.31
C PRO A 55 -28.37 -6.28 -34.41
N SER A 56 -27.21 -6.68 -34.94
CA SER A 56 -26.16 -7.37 -34.21
C SER A 56 -25.73 -6.47 -33.04
N ILE A 57 -26.16 -6.81 -31.83
CA ILE A 57 -25.56 -6.28 -30.62
C ILE A 57 -24.14 -6.84 -30.61
N ALA A 58 -23.20 -6.00 -31.03
CA ALA A 58 -21.79 -6.29 -30.92
C ALA A 58 -21.50 -6.61 -29.45
N LYS A 59 -21.24 -7.89 -29.16
CA LYS A 59 -20.58 -8.28 -27.92
C LYS A 59 -19.20 -7.65 -27.98
N HIS A 60 -19.06 -6.46 -27.39
CA HIS A 60 -17.75 -5.98 -27.02
C HIS A 60 -17.14 -7.05 -26.11
N PRO A 61 -15.90 -7.51 -26.39
CA PRO A 61 -15.23 -8.37 -25.44
C PRO A 61 -15.09 -7.54 -24.16
N GLU A 62 -15.74 -7.97 -23.08
CA GLU A 62 -15.33 -7.60 -21.74
C GLU A 62 -13.85 -7.96 -21.67
N GLN A 63 -12.98 -6.97 -21.86
CA GLN A 63 -11.61 -7.09 -21.43
C GLN A 63 -11.71 -7.50 -19.97
N ASN A 64 -11.16 -8.66 -19.65
CA ASN A 64 -11.15 -9.19 -18.31
C ASN A 64 -10.28 -8.27 -17.46
N VAL A 65 -10.83 -7.10 -17.07
CA VAL A 65 -10.20 -6.12 -16.20
C VAL A 65 -10.34 -6.71 -14.82
N ILE A 66 -9.33 -7.50 -14.48
CA ILE A 66 -9.18 -8.05 -13.14
C ILE A 66 -9.17 -6.85 -12.17
N GLY A 67 -10.16 -6.80 -11.28
CA GLY A 67 -10.37 -5.71 -10.33
C GLY A 67 -9.20 -5.56 -9.35
N VAL A 68 -9.15 -4.43 -8.64
CA VAL A 68 -8.07 -4.13 -7.68
C VAL A 68 -7.98 -5.23 -6.62
N THR A 69 -9.12 -5.74 -6.18
CA THR A 69 -9.24 -6.86 -5.24
C THR A 69 -8.41 -8.09 -5.67
N GLU A 70 -8.61 -8.59 -6.89
CA GLU A 70 -7.96 -9.81 -7.36
C GLU A 70 -6.49 -9.56 -7.70
N ASN A 71 -6.16 -8.38 -8.22
CA ASN A 71 -4.77 -7.97 -8.45
C ASN A 71 -3.98 -7.88 -7.15
N LEU A 72 -4.58 -7.31 -6.11
CA LEU A 72 -3.98 -7.18 -4.79
C LEU A 72 -3.73 -8.57 -4.15
N ARG A 73 -4.67 -9.49 -4.28
CA ARG A 73 -4.50 -10.89 -3.85
C ARG A 73 -3.32 -11.54 -4.56
N LYS A 74 -3.27 -11.45 -5.90
CA LYS A 74 -2.17 -12.01 -6.71
C LYS A 74 -0.81 -11.47 -6.32
N ILE A 75 -0.66 -10.15 -6.17
CA ILE A 75 0.65 -9.60 -5.80
C ILE A 75 1.05 -10.02 -4.38
N ARG A 76 0.11 -10.12 -3.44
CA ARG A 76 0.41 -10.64 -2.09
C ARG A 76 0.92 -12.08 -2.14
N ASP A 77 0.27 -12.94 -2.94
CA ASP A 77 0.71 -14.32 -3.14
C ASP A 77 2.12 -14.38 -3.75
N LEU A 78 2.40 -13.53 -4.75
CA LEU A 78 3.72 -13.45 -5.39
C LEU A 78 4.81 -12.92 -4.44
N VAL A 79 4.48 -11.96 -3.58
CA VAL A 79 5.40 -11.42 -2.57
C VAL A 79 5.70 -12.48 -1.51
N ALA A 80 4.68 -13.17 -1.02
CA ALA A 80 4.84 -14.26 -0.07
C ALA A 80 5.71 -15.38 -0.67
N LYS A 81 5.45 -15.77 -1.92
CA LYS A 81 6.28 -16.74 -2.63
C LYS A 81 7.73 -16.26 -2.78
N SER A 82 7.94 -15.00 -3.17
CA SER A 82 9.28 -14.44 -3.33
C SER A 82 10.06 -14.40 -2.01
N ALA A 83 9.38 -14.17 -0.88
CA ALA A 83 10.00 -14.27 0.43
C ALA A 83 10.44 -15.71 0.73
N VAL A 84 9.59 -16.71 0.47
CA VAL A 84 9.94 -18.13 0.63
C VAL A 84 11.11 -18.53 -0.25
N ASP A 85 11.10 -18.16 -1.53
CA ASP A 85 12.18 -18.46 -2.48
C ASP A 85 13.51 -17.81 -2.04
N ALA A 86 13.44 -16.66 -1.37
CA ALA A 86 14.57 -15.96 -0.76
C ALA A 86 14.96 -16.50 0.64
N GLN A 87 14.37 -17.61 1.09
CA GLN A 87 14.58 -18.20 2.42
C GLN A 87 14.26 -17.24 3.58
N ARG A 88 13.20 -16.45 3.41
CA ARG A 88 12.69 -15.51 4.41
C ARG A 88 11.28 -15.89 4.84
N GLU A 89 10.95 -15.56 6.08
CA GLU A 89 9.59 -15.73 6.59
C GLU A 89 8.58 -14.91 5.76
N PRO A 90 7.47 -15.51 5.31
CA PRO A 90 6.37 -14.78 4.69
C PRO A 90 5.86 -13.65 5.61
N GLY A 91 5.49 -12.51 5.02
CA GLY A 91 5.00 -11.35 5.77
C GLY A 91 6.08 -10.43 6.34
N THR A 92 7.37 -10.78 6.22
CA THR A 92 8.49 -9.88 6.57
C THR A 92 8.70 -8.73 5.58
N VAL A 93 7.98 -8.73 4.45
CA VAL A 93 8.04 -7.71 3.41
C VAL A 93 6.69 -7.03 3.32
N LYS A 94 6.67 -5.72 3.57
CA LYS A 94 5.47 -4.90 3.39
C LYS A 94 5.26 -4.56 1.91
N LEU A 95 4.02 -4.65 1.48
CA LEU A 95 3.57 -4.17 0.18
C LEU A 95 3.10 -2.73 0.32
N LEU A 96 3.81 -1.78 -0.28
CA LEU A 96 3.34 -0.40 -0.42
C LEU A 96 2.58 -0.24 -1.74
N ALA A 97 1.27 0.00 -1.65
CA ALA A 97 0.41 0.17 -2.82
C ALA A 97 0.55 1.58 -3.40
N VAL A 98 1.22 1.72 -4.53
CA VAL A 98 1.49 3.02 -5.18
C VAL A 98 0.28 3.46 -5.98
N SER A 99 -0.51 4.36 -5.41
CA SER A 99 -1.81 4.79 -5.92
C SER A 99 -1.77 6.05 -6.78
N LYS A 100 -0.58 6.61 -7.08
CA LYS A 100 -0.48 7.82 -7.93
C LYS A 100 -1.20 7.66 -9.26
N LYS A 101 -1.89 8.72 -9.68
CA LYS A 101 -2.77 8.78 -10.86
C LYS A 101 -3.88 7.72 -10.88
N GLN A 102 -4.35 7.28 -9.71
CA GLN A 102 -5.52 6.40 -9.56
C GLN A 102 -6.62 7.13 -8.76
N PRO A 103 -7.90 6.88 -9.09
CA PRO A 103 -9.02 7.48 -8.38
C PRO A 103 -9.12 6.97 -6.93
N VAL A 104 -9.75 7.77 -6.06
CA VAL A 104 -9.98 7.43 -4.64
C VAL A 104 -10.72 6.10 -4.49
N ASP A 105 -11.69 5.81 -5.36
CA ASP A 105 -12.49 4.57 -5.30
C ASP A 105 -11.62 3.30 -5.35
N LYS A 106 -10.52 3.32 -6.13
CA LYS A 106 -9.57 2.19 -6.17
C LYS A 106 -8.73 2.08 -4.90
N VAL A 107 -8.44 3.19 -4.24
CA VAL A 107 -7.76 3.20 -2.94
C VAL A 107 -8.69 2.58 -1.89
N LEU A 108 -9.96 3.00 -1.86
CA LEU A 108 -10.98 2.43 -0.98
C LEU A 108 -11.20 0.94 -1.25
N GLU A 109 -11.27 0.50 -2.51
CA GLU A 109 -11.37 -0.92 -2.86
C GLU A 109 -10.19 -1.73 -2.29
N ALA A 110 -8.95 -1.25 -2.46
CA ALA A 110 -7.77 -1.88 -1.87
C ALA A 110 -7.79 -1.86 -0.33
N ALA A 111 -8.24 -0.75 0.27
CA ALA A 111 -8.35 -0.59 1.72
C ALA A 111 -9.35 -1.59 2.33
N HIS A 112 -10.51 -1.79 1.69
CA HIS A 112 -11.49 -2.78 2.11
C HIS A 112 -10.97 -4.21 1.96
N CYS A 113 -9.98 -4.44 1.09
CA CYS A 113 -9.23 -5.70 0.99
C CYS A 113 -8.08 -5.81 2.01
N GLY A 114 -8.03 -4.94 3.02
CA GLY A 114 -7.03 -4.94 4.09
C GLY A 114 -5.69 -4.30 3.72
N GLN A 115 -5.56 -3.62 2.57
CA GLN A 115 -4.37 -2.80 2.32
C GLN A 115 -4.36 -1.59 3.26
N ARG A 116 -3.20 -1.26 3.83
CA ARG A 116 -3.06 -0.16 4.79
C ARG A 116 -2.03 0.86 4.36
N ASP A 117 -0.88 0.41 3.86
CA ASP A 117 0.20 1.28 3.38
C ASP A 117 -0.05 1.71 1.92
N PHE A 118 -0.18 3.02 1.68
CA PHE A 118 -0.37 3.63 0.37
C PHE A 118 0.71 4.67 0.04
N GLY A 119 1.18 4.66 -1.21
CA GLY A 119 2.29 5.49 -1.68
C GLY A 119 1.87 6.52 -2.73
N GLU A 120 2.21 7.79 -2.49
CA GLU A 120 1.92 8.90 -3.39
C GLU A 120 3.18 9.66 -3.83
N ASN A 121 3.16 10.13 -5.08
CA ASN A 121 4.25 10.91 -5.66
C ASN A 121 3.97 12.42 -5.68
N PHE A 122 2.69 12.82 -5.63
CA PHE A 122 2.29 14.21 -5.81
C PHE A 122 1.56 14.67 -4.55
N VAL A 123 2.06 15.72 -3.90
CA VAL A 123 1.53 16.18 -2.60
C VAL A 123 0.05 16.49 -2.68
N GLN A 124 -0.40 17.25 -3.68
CA GLN A 124 -1.82 17.61 -3.79
C GLN A 124 -2.73 16.40 -4.04
N GLU A 125 -2.28 15.45 -4.86
CA GLU A 125 -3.03 14.21 -5.08
C GLU A 125 -3.14 13.40 -3.78
N GLY A 126 -2.05 13.31 -3.03
CA GLY A 126 -2.03 12.62 -1.74
C GLY A 126 -2.93 13.29 -0.71
N LEU A 127 -2.91 14.62 -0.58
CA LEU A 127 -3.79 15.34 0.35
C LEU A 127 -5.28 15.10 0.06
N LEU A 128 -5.66 15.08 -1.22
CA LEU A 128 -7.03 14.75 -1.63
C LEU A 128 -7.43 13.35 -1.17
N LYS A 129 -6.55 12.36 -1.35
CA LYS A 129 -6.81 10.97 -0.95
C LYS A 129 -6.82 10.79 0.56
N ILE A 130 -5.86 11.38 1.28
CA ILE A 130 -5.78 11.37 2.74
C ILE A 130 -7.09 11.93 3.32
N THR A 131 -7.56 13.06 2.80
CA THR A 131 -8.81 13.67 3.26
C THR A 131 -10.02 12.77 2.96
N ALA A 132 -10.11 12.26 1.73
CA ALA A 132 -11.23 11.43 1.29
C ALA A 132 -11.28 10.05 1.96
N THR A 133 -10.16 9.58 2.52
CA THR A 133 -10.03 8.29 3.22
C THR A 133 -9.82 8.46 4.73
N SER A 134 -10.15 9.63 5.28
CA SER A 134 -9.94 9.92 6.71
C SER A 134 -10.76 9.05 7.68
N SER A 135 -11.79 8.36 7.19
CA SER A 135 -12.52 7.33 7.95
C SER A 135 -11.78 5.99 8.03
N GLU A 136 -10.77 5.80 7.19
CA GLU A 136 -9.98 4.58 7.10
C GLU A 136 -8.68 4.72 7.91
N ASP A 137 -8.24 3.66 8.55
CA ASP A 137 -6.96 3.61 9.26
C ASP A 137 -5.81 3.31 8.28
N LEU A 138 -5.48 4.28 7.43
CA LEU A 138 -4.46 4.14 6.38
C LEU A 138 -3.15 4.83 6.74
N ILE A 139 -2.05 4.25 6.28
CA ILE A 139 -0.69 4.78 6.44
C ILE A 139 -0.25 5.36 5.11
N TRP A 140 0.09 6.64 5.10
CA TRP A 140 0.42 7.37 3.88
C TRP A 140 1.92 7.64 3.76
N HIS A 141 2.49 7.19 2.64
CA HIS A 141 3.90 7.33 2.30
C HIS A 141 4.08 8.30 1.15
N PHE A 142 4.87 9.35 1.37
CA PHE A 142 5.35 10.20 0.29
C PHE A 142 6.62 9.60 -0.32
N ILE A 143 6.54 9.25 -1.60
CA ILE A 143 7.61 8.57 -2.36
C ILE A 143 7.96 9.33 -3.64
N GLY A 144 7.53 10.58 -3.77
CA GLY A 144 7.87 11.49 -4.86
C GLY A 144 9.02 12.44 -4.49
N HIS A 145 9.50 13.19 -5.49
CA HIS A 145 10.47 14.25 -5.23
C HIS A 145 9.85 15.37 -4.40
N LEU A 146 10.45 15.70 -3.25
CA LEU A 146 9.90 16.66 -2.30
C LEU A 146 10.47 18.06 -2.53
N GLN A 147 9.64 18.95 -3.05
CA GLN A 147 9.99 20.36 -3.19
C GLN A 147 9.92 21.08 -1.83
N SER A 148 10.86 22.00 -1.60
CA SER A 148 10.96 22.74 -0.33
C SER A 148 9.66 23.45 0.07
N ASN A 149 8.90 24.02 -0.87
CA ASN A 149 7.63 24.70 -0.61
C ASN A 149 6.45 23.76 -0.30
N LYS A 150 6.65 22.43 -0.40
CA LYS A 150 5.63 21.42 -0.08
C LYS A 150 5.91 20.64 1.19
N THR A 151 7.07 20.86 1.82
CA THR A 151 7.50 20.20 3.07
C THR A 151 6.45 20.31 4.18
N GLN A 152 5.82 21.47 4.37
CA GLN A 152 4.83 21.65 5.44
C GLN A 152 3.62 20.73 5.27
N ALA A 153 3.01 20.71 4.08
CA ALA A 153 1.89 19.83 3.79
C ALA A 153 2.26 18.34 3.96
N VAL A 154 3.48 17.96 3.61
CA VAL A 154 3.95 16.58 3.84
C VAL A 154 4.11 16.29 5.34
N ALA A 155 4.70 17.21 6.09
CA ALA A 155 4.89 17.06 7.53
C ALA A 155 3.56 17.00 8.31
N GLU A 156 2.52 17.67 7.85
CA GLU A 156 1.21 17.72 8.52
C GLU A 156 0.31 16.51 8.22
N HIS A 157 0.51 15.83 7.09
CA HIS A 157 -0.47 14.86 6.59
C HIS A 157 0.05 13.45 6.28
N PHE A 158 1.35 13.26 6.09
CA PHE A 158 1.92 11.94 5.78
C PHE A 158 2.54 11.27 7.00
N ASP A 159 2.65 9.94 6.96
CA ASP A 159 3.27 9.12 8.01
C ASP A 159 4.73 8.78 7.69
N TRP A 160 5.06 8.75 6.40
CA TRP A 160 6.37 8.38 5.88
C TRP A 160 6.83 9.31 4.74
N VAL A 161 8.15 9.55 4.67
CA VAL A 161 8.81 10.13 3.49
C VAL A 161 10.04 9.31 3.14
N HIS A 162 10.11 8.80 1.91
CA HIS A 162 11.16 7.87 1.50
C HIS A 162 12.27 8.51 0.66
N THR A 163 12.12 9.79 0.32
CA THR A 163 12.88 10.47 -0.74
C THR A 163 13.79 11.57 -0.21
N ILE A 164 14.20 11.50 1.06
CA ILE A 164 15.08 12.51 1.65
C ILE A 164 16.50 12.30 1.15
N ASP A 165 17.11 13.35 0.62
CA ASP A 165 18.48 13.33 0.07
C ASP A 165 19.38 14.46 0.61
N GLN A 166 18.85 15.32 1.49
CA GLN A 166 19.58 16.47 2.01
C GLN A 166 19.05 16.90 3.38
N LEU A 167 19.96 17.35 4.25
CA LEU A 167 19.66 17.73 5.63
C LEU A 167 18.63 18.86 5.71
N LYS A 168 18.75 19.87 4.84
CA LYS A 168 17.83 21.02 4.80
C LYS A 168 16.36 20.62 4.64
N THR A 169 16.08 19.57 3.86
CA THR A 169 14.69 19.09 3.68
C THR A 169 14.20 18.37 4.94
N ALA A 170 15.05 17.54 5.56
CA ALA A 170 14.73 16.86 6.80
C ALA A 170 14.46 17.85 7.94
N GLU A 171 15.33 18.85 8.14
CA GLU A 171 15.13 19.87 9.15
C GLU A 171 13.82 20.64 8.99
N ARG A 172 13.40 20.92 7.75
CA ARG A 172 12.11 21.57 7.48
C ARG A 172 10.96 20.68 7.93
N LEU A 173 11.00 19.40 7.56
CA LEU A 173 9.99 18.42 7.99
C LEU A 173 9.94 18.30 9.52
N SER A 174 11.09 18.18 10.17
CA SER A 174 11.24 18.12 11.62
C SER A 174 10.58 19.31 12.33
N ARG A 175 10.88 20.53 11.87
CA ARG A 175 10.33 21.78 12.43
C ARG A 175 8.83 21.95 12.16
N GLN A 176 8.33 21.40 11.05
CA GLN A 176 6.95 21.58 10.60
C GLN A 176 6.01 20.47 11.06
N ARG A 177 6.54 19.34 11.56
CA ARG A 177 5.73 18.23 12.07
C ARG A 177 4.95 18.68 13.32
N PRO A 178 3.61 18.64 13.31
CA PRO A 178 2.81 19.00 14.48
C PRO A 178 3.08 18.09 15.68
N ALA A 179 3.10 18.68 16.88
CA ALA A 179 3.41 17.97 18.13
C ALA A 179 2.36 16.92 18.54
N ASN A 180 1.13 17.01 17.99
CA ASN A 180 0.07 16.04 18.23
C ASN A 180 0.15 14.80 17.32
N LEU A 181 1.12 14.74 16.40
CA LEU A 181 1.36 13.60 15.54
C LEU A 181 2.59 12.82 15.99
N SER A 182 2.59 11.51 15.72
CA SER A 182 3.78 10.69 15.85
C SER A 182 4.93 11.24 14.99
N PRO A 183 6.20 11.01 15.37
CA PRO A 183 7.34 11.38 14.55
C PRO A 183 7.21 10.86 13.11
N LEU A 184 7.54 11.71 12.14
CA LEU A 184 7.47 11.36 10.73
C LEU A 184 8.56 10.34 10.40
N ASN A 185 8.19 9.21 9.82
CA ASN A 185 9.14 8.16 9.46
C ASN A 185 9.91 8.55 8.20
N ILE A 186 11.23 8.43 8.21
CA ILE A 186 12.09 8.86 7.11
C ILE A 186 12.97 7.72 6.61
N CYS A 187 13.02 7.56 5.28
CA CYS A 187 14.13 6.89 4.62
C CYS A 187 14.99 7.89 3.84
N LEU A 188 16.29 7.63 3.79
CA LEU A 188 17.22 8.33 2.90
C LEU A 188 17.22 7.68 1.51
N GLN A 189 17.04 8.48 0.47
CA GLN A 189 17.19 8.01 -0.91
C GLN A 189 18.66 8.01 -1.28
N VAL A 190 19.19 6.84 -1.65
CA VAL A 190 20.59 6.67 -2.07
C VAL A 190 20.65 6.66 -3.59
N ASN A 191 21.61 7.42 -4.14
CA ASN A 191 21.98 7.31 -5.55
C ASN A 191 22.80 6.02 -5.76
N ILE A 192 22.11 4.90 -5.94
CA ILE A 192 22.74 3.58 -5.88
C ILE A 192 23.62 3.25 -7.11
N ASP A 193 23.32 3.88 -8.24
CA ASP A 193 24.00 3.69 -9.52
C ASP A 193 25.16 4.67 -9.73
N ASP A 194 25.41 5.57 -8.76
CA ASP A 194 26.46 6.60 -8.81
C ASP A 194 26.37 7.51 -10.05
N GLU A 195 25.16 7.78 -10.54
CA GLU A 195 24.92 8.63 -11.71
C GLU A 195 24.67 10.08 -11.30
N VAL A 196 25.42 11.03 -11.89
CA VAL A 196 25.31 12.47 -11.59
C VAL A 196 23.90 13.04 -11.79
N ALA A 197 23.11 12.48 -12.72
CA ALA A 197 21.79 12.97 -13.05
C ALA A 197 20.66 12.42 -12.15
N LYS A 198 20.94 11.43 -11.28
CA LYS A 198 19.94 10.79 -10.43
C LYS A 198 19.89 11.46 -9.07
N SER A 199 18.66 11.62 -8.53
CA SER A 199 18.46 12.10 -7.17
C SER A 199 18.89 11.06 -6.15
N GLY A 200 19.44 11.52 -5.02
CA GLY A 200 19.84 10.68 -3.90
C GLY A 200 21.19 11.11 -3.33
N VAL A 201 21.47 10.59 -2.15
CA VAL A 201 22.72 10.80 -1.41
C VAL A 201 23.79 9.89 -1.99
N ASP A 202 24.99 10.41 -2.16
CA ASP A 202 26.17 9.59 -2.47
C ASP A 202 26.54 8.72 -1.27
N ALA A 203 27.01 7.49 -1.54
CA ALA A 203 27.37 6.54 -0.49
C ALA A 203 28.39 7.11 0.53
N ALA A 204 29.29 7.99 0.08
CA ALA A 204 30.30 8.62 0.93
C ALA A 204 29.73 9.65 1.92
N ALA A 205 28.67 10.37 1.54
CA ALA A 205 28.02 11.37 2.39
C ALA A 205 26.89 10.78 3.26
N LEU A 206 26.51 9.52 3.01
CA LEU A 206 25.40 8.86 3.66
C LEU A 206 25.53 8.77 5.19
N PRO A 207 26.68 8.40 5.79
CA PRO A 207 26.79 8.26 7.24
C PRO A 207 26.58 9.59 7.98
N GLU A 208 27.22 10.67 7.51
CA GLU A 208 27.09 12.00 8.10
C GLU A 208 25.64 12.50 8.06
N LEU A 209 24.98 12.33 6.91
CA LEU A 209 23.59 12.74 6.77
C LEU A 209 22.63 11.88 7.61
N ALA A 210 22.85 10.57 7.68
CA ALA A 210 22.03 9.67 8.49
C ALA A 210 22.12 10.02 9.97
N GLN A 211 23.33 10.29 10.49
CA GLN A 211 23.55 10.72 11.87
C GLN A 211 22.82 12.03 12.15
N ALA A 212 23.00 13.04 11.30
CA ALA A 212 22.36 14.35 11.47
C ALA A 212 20.83 14.25 11.47
N ILE A 213 20.24 13.38 10.64
CA ILE A 213 18.78 13.17 10.59
C ILE A 213 18.28 12.38 11.81
N ALA A 214 19.04 11.40 12.29
CA ALA A 214 18.66 10.60 13.46
C ALA A 214 18.52 11.46 14.73
N GLU A 215 19.23 12.59 14.79
CA GLU A 215 19.18 13.55 15.92
C GLU A 215 18.01 14.56 15.81
N LEU A 216 17.33 14.65 14.67
CA LEU A 216 16.26 15.63 14.48
C LEU A 216 15.01 15.24 15.28
N PRO A 217 14.44 16.16 16.08
CA PRO A 217 13.20 15.89 16.80
C PRO A 217 12.04 15.73 15.81
N ASN A 218 10.98 15.05 16.25
CA ASN A 218 9.76 14.81 15.45
C ASN A 218 9.98 14.03 14.14
N LEU A 219 11.19 13.55 13.87
CA LEU A 219 11.47 12.58 12.83
C LEU A 219 11.88 11.25 13.47
N ARG A 220 11.66 10.17 12.73
CA ARG A 220 12.20 8.86 13.05
C ARG A 220 12.94 8.36 11.82
N PHE A 221 14.25 8.32 11.89
CA PHE A 221 15.05 7.65 10.85
C PHE A 221 14.75 6.15 10.87
N ARG A 222 14.43 5.57 9.70
CA ARG A 222 14.03 4.16 9.56
C ARG A 222 14.98 3.36 8.66
N GLY A 223 15.67 4.01 7.74
CA GLY A 223 16.64 3.36 6.88
C GLY A 223 16.72 3.97 5.50
N LEU A 224 16.83 3.12 4.48
CA LEU A 224 17.26 3.52 3.15
C LEU A 224 16.22 3.20 2.08
N MET A 225 16.28 3.96 0.99
CA MET A 225 15.49 3.80 -0.22
C MET A 225 16.40 3.91 -1.44
N CYS A 226 16.13 3.14 -2.50
CA CYS A 226 16.75 3.37 -3.80
C CYS A 226 15.78 3.16 -4.98
N LEU A 227 16.17 3.73 -6.12
CA LEU A 227 15.56 3.55 -7.44
C LEU A 227 16.68 3.21 -8.44
N PRO A 228 17.08 1.94 -8.55
CA PRO A 228 18.12 1.53 -9.48
C PRO A 228 17.70 1.72 -10.94
N GLU A 229 18.68 1.71 -11.83
CA GLU A 229 18.47 1.56 -13.26
C GLU A 229 17.73 0.25 -13.56
N TYR A 230 16.86 0.27 -14.57
CA TYR A 230 16.15 -0.92 -15.00
C TYR A 230 17.12 -1.98 -15.54
N LYS A 231 16.90 -3.24 -15.16
CA LYS A 231 17.64 -4.42 -15.63
C LYS A 231 16.65 -5.55 -15.94
N ASP A 232 16.92 -6.30 -17.00
CA ASP A 232 15.99 -7.31 -17.53
C ASP A 232 16.01 -8.65 -16.80
N THR A 233 17.12 -8.99 -16.13
CA THR A 233 17.29 -10.30 -15.49
C THR A 233 17.38 -10.18 -13.99
N PHE A 234 16.86 -11.20 -13.30
CA PHE A 234 16.90 -11.29 -11.84
C PHE A 234 18.33 -11.09 -11.30
N ASP A 235 19.32 -11.78 -11.86
CA ASP A 235 20.71 -11.66 -11.40
C ASP A 235 21.32 -10.28 -11.68
N ALA A 236 20.93 -9.59 -12.76
CA ALA A 236 21.39 -8.24 -13.05
C ALA A 236 20.73 -7.17 -12.15
N GLN A 237 19.55 -7.44 -11.61
CA GLN A 237 18.84 -6.52 -10.70
C GLN A 237 19.45 -6.52 -9.29
N ARG A 238 19.99 -7.66 -8.84
CA ARG A 238 20.46 -7.86 -7.45
C ARG A 238 21.60 -6.94 -6.99
N PRO A 239 22.66 -6.65 -7.79
CA PRO A 239 23.82 -5.91 -7.29
C PRO A 239 23.49 -4.56 -6.66
N ALA A 240 22.56 -3.79 -7.24
CA ALA A 240 22.15 -2.50 -6.69
C ALA A 240 21.46 -2.66 -5.32
N PHE A 241 20.55 -3.63 -5.18
CA PHE A 241 19.88 -3.90 -3.91
C PHE A 241 20.83 -4.47 -2.85
N ALA A 242 21.79 -5.32 -3.26
CA ALA A 242 22.84 -5.82 -2.40
C ALA A 242 23.72 -4.67 -1.85
N LYS A 243 24.09 -3.71 -2.71
CA LYS A 243 24.83 -2.50 -2.32
C LYS A 243 24.04 -1.70 -1.28
N LEU A 244 22.72 -1.49 -1.47
CA LEU A 244 21.89 -0.77 -0.50
C LEU A 244 21.84 -1.48 0.86
N ARG A 245 21.66 -2.80 0.87
CA ARG A 245 21.70 -3.60 2.11
C ARG A 245 23.04 -3.45 2.83
N THR A 246 24.16 -3.50 2.11
CA THR A 246 25.50 -3.35 2.69
C THR A 246 25.66 -1.97 3.33
N LEU A 247 25.17 -0.91 2.68
CA LEU A 247 25.17 0.44 3.25
C LEU A 247 24.35 0.52 4.54
N ALA A 248 23.14 -0.05 4.57
CA ALA A 248 22.33 -0.11 5.79
C ALA A 248 23.01 -0.87 6.92
N LYS A 249 23.66 -2.01 6.62
CA LYS A 249 24.44 -2.77 7.61
C LYS A 249 25.62 -1.96 8.16
N SER A 250 26.28 -1.15 7.33
CA SER A 250 27.36 -0.26 7.78
C SER A 250 26.82 0.78 8.76
N LEU A 251 25.69 1.44 8.44
CA LEU A 251 25.06 2.40 9.34
C LEU A 251 24.69 1.77 10.69
N SER A 252 24.10 0.57 10.67
CA SER A 252 23.78 -0.15 11.90
C SER A 252 25.03 -0.51 12.72
N ALA A 253 26.15 -0.85 12.07
CA ALA A 253 27.42 -1.11 12.74
C ALA A 253 28.01 0.16 13.39
N ASP A 254 27.74 1.33 12.82
CA ASP A 254 28.11 2.64 13.35
C ASP A 254 27.11 3.16 14.41
N GLY A 255 26.13 2.34 14.82
CA GLY A 255 25.15 2.67 15.86
C GLY A 255 23.92 3.44 15.38
N ILE A 256 23.71 3.54 14.07
CA ILE A 256 22.53 4.18 13.47
C ILE A 256 21.54 3.09 13.05
N ASP A 257 20.47 2.92 13.83
CA ASP A 257 19.47 1.88 13.59
C ASP A 257 18.82 2.02 12.21
N THR A 258 18.85 0.92 11.45
CA THR A 258 18.14 0.78 10.17
C THR A 258 17.26 -0.48 10.18
N ASP A 259 15.95 -0.29 10.10
CA ASP A 259 14.96 -1.38 10.06
C ASP A 259 14.22 -1.47 8.72
N THR A 260 14.44 -0.49 7.84
CA THR A 260 13.70 -0.31 6.60
C THR A 260 14.61 -0.23 5.38
N LEU A 261 14.40 -1.15 4.43
CA LEU A 261 14.92 -1.11 3.07
C LEU A 261 13.75 -1.01 2.10
N SER A 262 13.46 0.23 1.68
CA SER A 262 12.43 0.53 0.68
C SER A 262 13.04 0.38 -0.71
N MET A 263 12.89 -0.79 -1.33
CA MET A 263 13.45 -1.08 -2.63
C MET A 263 12.65 -2.17 -3.37
N GLY A 264 12.68 -2.14 -4.69
CA GLY A 264 11.86 -3.03 -5.53
C GLY A 264 10.50 -2.43 -5.91
N MET A 265 10.13 -2.66 -7.15
CA MET A 265 8.91 -2.27 -7.85
C MET A 265 8.38 -3.45 -8.67
N SER A 266 7.32 -3.23 -9.46
CA SER A 266 6.63 -4.32 -10.19
C SER A 266 7.54 -5.20 -11.05
N GLY A 267 8.67 -4.69 -11.55
CA GLY A 267 9.59 -5.42 -12.44
C GLY A 267 10.77 -6.12 -11.75
N ASP A 268 11.05 -5.82 -10.49
CA ASP A 268 12.28 -6.20 -9.80
C ASP A 268 12.09 -6.50 -8.30
N TYR A 269 10.85 -6.54 -7.80
CA TYR A 269 10.56 -6.80 -6.39
C TYR A 269 11.10 -8.16 -5.92
N ALA A 270 11.12 -9.19 -6.79
CA ALA A 270 11.64 -10.50 -6.42
C ALA A 270 13.14 -10.44 -6.11
N ALA A 271 13.92 -9.76 -6.95
CA ALA A 271 15.35 -9.52 -6.71
C ALA A 271 15.58 -8.65 -5.47
N ALA A 272 14.75 -7.62 -5.27
CA ALA A 272 14.79 -6.77 -4.08
C ALA A 272 14.53 -7.57 -2.79
N ILE A 273 13.53 -8.46 -2.78
CA ILE A 273 13.21 -9.33 -1.64
C ILE A 273 14.37 -10.29 -1.35
N ALA A 274 14.97 -10.89 -2.39
CA ALA A 274 16.16 -11.73 -2.25
C ALA A 274 17.34 -10.98 -1.63
N GLU A 275 17.45 -9.67 -1.87
CA GLU A 275 18.49 -8.82 -1.30
C GLU A 275 18.10 -8.13 0.02
N GLY A 276 16.94 -8.45 0.60
CA GLY A 276 16.56 -8.01 1.94
C GLY A 276 15.59 -6.83 2.01
N ALA A 277 14.86 -6.53 0.93
CA ALA A 277 13.82 -5.48 0.96
C ALA A 277 12.82 -5.74 2.10
N THR A 278 12.43 -4.67 2.79
CA THR A 278 11.37 -4.72 3.82
C THR A 278 10.12 -3.98 3.38
N ILE A 279 10.23 -3.09 2.39
CA ILE A 279 9.11 -2.45 1.70
C ILE A 279 9.34 -2.55 0.19
N ILE A 280 8.39 -3.13 -0.54
CA ILE A 280 8.34 -3.08 -2.01
C ILE A 280 7.22 -2.14 -2.47
N ARG A 281 7.39 -1.50 -3.63
CA ARG A 281 6.51 -0.42 -4.10
C ARG A 281 5.81 -0.80 -5.41
N VAL A 282 4.56 -1.22 -5.34
CA VAL A 282 3.85 -1.77 -6.51
C VAL A 282 2.66 -0.89 -6.87
N GLY A 283 2.57 -0.50 -8.15
CA GLY A 283 1.49 0.35 -8.67
C GLY A 283 0.64 -0.36 -9.72
N THR A 284 1.16 -0.43 -10.95
CA THR A 284 0.44 -0.97 -12.12
C THR A 284 -0.10 -2.38 -11.90
N ALA A 285 0.65 -3.25 -11.20
CA ALA A 285 0.19 -4.62 -10.94
C ALA A 285 -0.97 -4.71 -9.94
N ILE A 286 -1.28 -3.63 -9.19
CA ILE A 286 -2.44 -3.54 -8.29
C ILE A 286 -3.60 -2.83 -8.99
N PHE A 287 -3.34 -1.62 -9.49
CA PHE A 287 -4.40 -0.72 -9.95
C PHE A 287 -4.66 -0.75 -11.46
N GLY A 288 -3.87 -1.53 -12.21
CA GLY A 288 -3.91 -1.52 -13.66
C GLY A 288 -3.28 -0.27 -14.28
N PRO A 289 -3.49 -0.03 -15.59
CA PRO A 289 -2.97 1.15 -16.27
C PRO A 289 -3.48 2.45 -15.63
N ARG A 290 -2.71 3.51 -15.79
CA ARG A 290 -3.07 4.85 -15.30
C ARG A 290 -4.14 5.42 -16.21
N ILE A 291 -5.02 6.24 -15.65
CA ILE A 291 -5.91 7.06 -16.47
C ILE A 291 -5.02 8.07 -17.20
N VAL A 292 -4.90 7.95 -18.52
CA VAL A 292 -4.31 8.98 -19.36
C VAL A 292 -5.39 10.02 -19.56
N ASP A 293 -5.19 11.23 -19.06
CA ASP A 293 -6.11 12.33 -19.33
C ASP A 293 -6.09 12.58 -20.85
N GLN A 294 -7.22 12.37 -21.53
CA GLN A 294 -7.36 12.57 -22.98
C GLN A 294 -7.46 14.06 -23.37
N ARG A 295 -6.99 14.95 -22.50
CA ARG A 295 -6.94 16.40 -22.73
C ARG A 295 -5.50 16.86 -22.89
N THR A 296 -4.86 16.43 -23.97
CA THR A 296 -3.67 17.07 -24.56
C THR A 296 -3.84 17.09 -26.05
#